data_AF-A0A4Y7S1R0-F1
#
_entry.id   AF-A0A4Y7S1R0-F1
#
_cell.length_a   1.000
_cell.length_b   1.000
_cell.length_c   1.000
_cell.angle_alpha   90.00
_cell.angle_beta   90.00
_cell.angle_gamma   90.00
#
_symmetry.space_group_name_H-M   'P 1'
#
loop_
_entity.id
_entity.type
_entity.pdbx_description
1 polymer ?
#
loop_
_entity_poly.entity_id
_entity_poly.type
_entity_poly.pdbx_seq_one_letter_code
_entity_poly.pdbx_strand_id
1 'polypeptide(L)'
;MINFRKLLVVATVAGVLGAAGAAYAATAKTPAEITAELTGKTVSELYNERAAGKTYGTIANEAGKLDEFKHKCLSKRKSCLTSE
;
A
#
# COMPACT_ATOMS: atom_id res chain seq x y z
N MET A 1 -32.73 -10.40 21.63
CA MET A 1 -33.09 -10.52 20.20
C MET A 1 -32.67 -9.24 19.51
N ILE A 2 -31.78 -9.29 18.52
CA ILE A 2 -31.31 -8.08 17.84
C ILE A 2 -32.39 -7.63 16.86
N ASN A 3 -32.86 -6.40 17.02
CA ASN A 3 -33.89 -5.83 16.16
C ASN A 3 -33.32 -5.64 14.75
N PHE A 4 -33.98 -6.14 13.70
CA PHE A 4 -33.49 -6.08 12.32
C PHE A 4 -33.11 -4.65 11.87
N ARG A 5 -33.85 -3.64 12.33
CA ARG A 5 -33.53 -2.21 12.12
C ARG A 5 -32.18 -1.81 12.71
N LYS A 6 -31.80 -2.35 13.87
CA LYS A 6 -30.49 -2.10 14.51
C LYS A 6 -29.37 -2.84 13.79
N LEU A 7 -29.63 -4.05 13.29
CA LEU A 7 -28.67 -4.81 12.49
C LEU A 7 -28.29 -4.06 11.21
N LEU A 8 -29.29 -3.47 10.54
CA LEU A 8 -29.09 -2.73 9.29
C LEU A 8 -28.21 -1.49 9.50
N VAL A 9 -28.43 -0.73 10.58
CA VAL A 9 -27.61 0.45 10.94
C VAL A 9 -26.17 0.06 11.28
N VAL A 10 -25.96 -1.03 12.03
CA VAL A 10 -24.61 -1.51 12.36
C VAL A 10 -23.86 -1.96 11.10
N ALA A 11 -24.55 -2.64 10.17
CA ALA A 11 -23.96 -3.08 8.91
C ALA A 11 -23.54 -1.90 8.01
N THR A 12 -24.33 -0.82 7.93
CA THR A 12 -23.95 0.36 7.15
C THR A 12 -22.75 1.08 7.74
N VAL A 13 -22.70 1.25 9.07
CA VAL A 13 -21.56 1.90 9.74
C VAL A 13 -20.28 1.06 9.57
N ALA A 14 -20.37 -0.26 9.75
CA ALA A 14 -19.24 -1.16 9.52
C ALA A 14 -18.79 -1.16 8.05
N GLY A 15 -19.74 -1.11 7.10
CA GLY A 15 -19.46 -1.03 5.67
C GLY A 15 -18.70 0.24 5.27
N VAL A 16 -19.11 1.40 5.78
CA VAL A 16 -18.44 2.69 5.50
C VAL A 16 -17.03 2.71 6.10
N LEU A 17 -16.87 2.24 7.34
CA LEU A 17 -15.54 2.18 7.99
C LEU A 17 -14.62 1.16 7.32
N GLY A 18 -15.14 0.00 6.92
CA GLY A 18 -14.38 -1.02 6.19
C GLY A 18 -13.94 -0.56 4.80
N ALA A 19 -14.82 0.13 4.07
CA ALA A 19 -14.51 0.69 2.76
C ALA A 19 -13.46 1.81 2.84
N ALA A 20 -13.55 2.69 3.84
CA ALA A 20 -12.58 3.76 4.05
C ALA A 20 -11.17 3.21 4.38
N GLY A 21 -11.09 2.15 5.20
CA GLY A 21 -9.81 1.49 5.53
C GLY A 21 -9.12 0.84 4.32
N ALA A 22 -9.89 0.18 3.45
CA ALA A 22 -9.35 -0.45 2.23
C ALA A 22 -8.86 0.58 1.20
N ALA A 23 -9.57 1.71 1.04
CA ALA A 23 -9.17 2.78 0.14
C ALA A 23 -7.86 3.46 0.58
N TYR A 24 -7.64 3.61 1.91
CA TYR A 24 -6.40 4.19 2.43
C TYR A 24 -5.18 3.29 2.20
N ALA A 25 -5.33 1.97 2.37
CA ALA A 25 -4.24 1.01 2.08
C ALA A 25 -3.86 1.00 0.59
N ALA A 26 -4.83 1.17 -0.31
CA ALA A 26 -4.58 1.25 -1.74
C ALA A 26 -3.76 2.50 -2.14
N THR A 27 -3.98 3.64 -1.46
CA THR A 27 -3.24 4.89 -1.75
C THR A 27 -1.91 5.01 -1.00
N ALA A 28 -1.78 4.35 0.17
CA ALA A 28 -0.65 4.55 1.07
C ALA A 28 0.48 3.50 0.96
N LYS A 29 0.58 2.72 -0.13
CA LYS A 29 1.64 1.69 -0.29
C LYS A 29 3.03 2.26 0.02
N THR A 30 3.76 1.60 0.91
CA THR A 30 5.12 2.00 1.27
C THR A 30 6.12 1.61 0.17
N PRO A 31 7.32 2.22 0.13
CA PRO A 31 8.36 1.81 -0.82
C PRO A 31 8.72 0.31 -0.73
N ALA A 32 8.61 -0.27 0.46
CA ALA A 32 8.82 -1.70 0.69
C ALA A 32 7.71 -2.52 0.03
N GLU A 33 6.44 -2.13 0.20
CA GLU A 33 5.30 -2.81 -0.44
C GLU A 33 5.28 -2.64 -1.97
N ILE A 34 5.65 -1.47 -2.49
CA ILE A 34 5.80 -1.25 -3.93
C ILE A 34 6.87 -2.19 -4.49
N THR A 35 7.99 -2.34 -3.78
CA THR A 35 9.06 -3.25 -4.20
C THR A 35 8.62 -4.71 -4.08
N ALA A 36 7.88 -5.07 -3.03
CA ALA A 36 7.34 -6.41 -2.85
C ALA A 36 6.42 -6.79 -4.00
N GLU A 37 5.52 -5.89 -4.37
CA GLU A 37 4.59 -6.07 -5.49
C GLU A 37 5.31 -6.19 -6.84
N LEU A 38 6.38 -5.42 -7.05
CA LEU A 38 7.13 -5.44 -8.32
C LEU A 38 8.11 -6.61 -8.45
N THR A 39 8.68 -7.07 -7.33
CA THR A 39 9.72 -8.12 -7.31
C THR A 39 9.19 -9.49 -6.90
N GLY A 40 7.95 -9.56 -6.41
CA GLY A 40 7.36 -10.78 -5.84
C GLY A 40 7.95 -11.21 -4.49
N LYS A 41 8.90 -10.43 -3.94
CA LYS A 41 9.50 -10.69 -2.62
C LYS A 41 8.57 -10.24 -1.51
N THR A 42 8.69 -10.86 -0.34
CA THR A 42 7.95 -10.40 0.83
C THR A 42 8.55 -9.11 1.41
N VAL A 43 7.73 -8.30 2.08
CA VAL A 43 8.19 -7.06 2.73
C VAL A 43 9.28 -7.36 3.77
N SER A 44 9.20 -8.51 4.44
CA SER A 44 10.20 -8.96 5.42
C SER A 44 11.57 -9.22 4.79
N GLU A 45 11.60 -9.90 3.64
CA GLU A 45 12.85 -10.11 2.88
C GLU A 45 13.47 -8.79 2.42
N LEU A 46 12.63 -7.84 2.00
CA LEU A 46 13.09 -6.52 1.60
C LEU A 46 13.65 -5.73 2.79
N TYR A 47 13.09 -5.87 3.99
CA TYR A 47 13.65 -5.28 5.20
C TYR A 47 15.03 -5.87 5.54
N ASN A 48 15.22 -7.18 5.36
CA ASN A 48 16.52 -7.82 5.53
C ASN A 48 17.55 -7.34 4.50
N GLU A 49 17.18 -7.25 3.22
CA GLU A 49 18.08 -6.69 2.20
C GLU A 49 18.38 -5.21 2.47
N ARG A 50 17.43 -4.48 3.04
CA ARG A 50 17.66 -3.10 3.48
C ARG A 50 18.58 -2.99 4.68
N ALA A 51 18.46 -3.90 5.64
CA ALA A 51 19.40 -4.01 6.75
C ALA A 51 20.81 -4.38 6.27
N ALA A 52 20.92 -5.15 5.18
CA ALA A 52 22.18 -5.44 4.50
C ALA A 52 22.74 -4.27 3.66
N GLY A 53 22.05 -3.12 3.62
CA GLY A 53 22.50 -1.91 2.94
C GLY A 53 21.95 -1.70 1.53
N LYS A 54 21.13 -2.63 1.00
CA LYS A 54 20.50 -2.43 -0.31
C LYS A 54 19.29 -1.50 -0.20
N THR A 55 19.14 -0.59 -1.15
CA THR A 55 17.93 0.23 -1.20
C THR A 55 16.82 -0.52 -1.94
N TYR A 56 15.56 -0.19 -1.63
CA TYR A 56 14.41 -0.71 -2.38
C TYR A 56 14.48 -0.42 -3.88
N GLY A 57 15.05 0.73 -4.26
CA GLY A 57 15.32 1.04 -5.67
C GLY A 57 16.35 0.10 -6.30
N THR A 58 17.40 -0.27 -5.57
CA THR A 58 18.39 -1.27 -6.01
C THR A 58 17.72 -2.63 -6.23
N ILE A 59 16.89 -3.07 -5.30
CA ILE A 59 16.20 -4.36 -5.38
C ILE A 59 15.20 -4.39 -6.54
N ALA A 60 14.47 -3.29 -6.76
CA ALA A 60 13.60 -3.13 -7.94
C ALA A 60 14.40 -3.11 -9.25
N ASN A 61 15.62 -2.54 -9.24
CA ASN A 61 16.51 -2.52 -10.40
C ASN A 61 17.05 -3.92 -10.73
N GLU A 62 17.40 -4.71 -9.73
CA GLU A 62 17.81 -6.12 -9.90
C GLU A 62 16.72 -6.95 -10.57
N ALA A 63 15.44 -6.62 -10.35
CA ALA A 63 14.29 -7.24 -11.01
C ALA A 63 13.94 -6.62 -12.39
N GLY A 64 14.68 -5.62 -12.86
CA GLY A 64 14.36 -4.89 -14.10
C GLY A 64 13.12 -3.99 -14.00
N LYS A 65 12.62 -3.71 -12.79
CA LYS A 65 11.39 -2.97 -12.49
C LYS A 65 11.64 -1.57 -11.91
N LEU A 66 12.84 -1.03 -12.10
CA LEU A 66 13.21 0.29 -11.56
C LEU A 66 12.31 1.42 -12.07
N ASP A 67 11.89 1.35 -13.34
CA ASP A 67 11.03 2.37 -13.94
C ASP A 67 9.62 2.38 -13.32
N GLU A 68 9.00 1.20 -13.20
CA GLU A 68 7.71 1.05 -12.51
C GLU A 68 7.79 1.48 -11.03
N PHE A 69 8.90 1.15 -10.35
CA PHE A 69 9.14 1.57 -8.97
C PHE A 69 9.19 3.10 -8.84
N LYS A 70 9.91 3.77 -9.73
CA LYS A 70 9.98 5.24 -9.77
C LYS A 70 8.61 5.83 -10.08
N HIS A 71 7.89 5.30 -11.06
CA HIS A 71 6.57 5.78 -11.44
C HIS A 71 5.57 5.68 -10.27
N LYS A 72 5.52 4.55 -9.56
CA LYS A 72 4.64 4.38 -8.39
C LYS A 72 5.04 5.27 -7.21
N CYS A 73 6.33 5.41 -6.93
CA CYS A 73 6.80 6.33 -5.89
C CYS A 73 6.49 7.80 -6.21
N LEU A 74 6.64 8.21 -7.48
CA LEU A 74 6.34 9.58 -7.92
C LEU A 74 4.83 9.86 -7.93
N SER A 75 4.01 8.90 -8.38
CA SER A 75 2.55 8.99 -8.31
C SER A 75 2.08 9.23 -6.86
N LYS A 76 2.65 8.50 -5.90
CA LYS A 76 2.37 8.71 -4.47
C LYS A 76 2.73 10.12 -4.00
N ARG A 77 3.91 10.64 -4.38
CA ARG A 77 4.31 12.01 -4.01
C ARG A 77 3.42 13.08 -4.64
N LYS A 78 2.98 12.88 -5.89
CA LYS A 78 2.02 13.78 -6.54
C LYS A 78 0.68 13.78 -5.83
N SER A 79 0.17 12.61 -5.46
CA SER A 79 -1.09 12.49 -4.69
C SER A 79 -1.04 13.21 -3.34
N CYS A 80 0.15 13.34 -2.72
CA CYS A 80 0.33 14.14 -1.50
C CYS A 80 0.33 15.65 -1.80
N LEU A 81 0.83 16.07 -2.96
CA LEU A 81 0.94 17.49 -3.36
C LEU A 81 -0.37 18.06 -3.93
N THR A 82 -1.17 17.28 -4.64
CA THR A 82 -2.51 17.71 -5.14
C THR A 82 -3.61 17.56 -4.06
N SER A 83 -3.24 17.75 -2.79
CA SER A 83 -4.21 17.98 -1.73
C SER A 83 -4.54 19.47 -1.74
N GLU A 84 -5.37 19.90 -2.70
CA GLU A 84 -6.02 21.22 -2.73
C GLU A 84 -7.43 21.14 -2.13
#